data_AF-I0R4D0-F1
#
_entry.id   AF-I0R4D0-F1
#
_cell.length_a   1.000
_cell.length_b   1.000
_cell.length_c   1.000
_cell.angle_alpha   90.00
_cell.angle_beta   90.00
_cell.angle_gamma   90.00
#
_symmetry.space_group_name_H-M   'P 1'
#
loop_
_entity.id
_entity.type
_entity.pdbx_description
1 polymer ?
#
loop_
_entity_poly.entity_id
_entity_poly.type
_entity_poly.pdbx_seq_one_letter_code
_entity_poly.pdbx_strand_id
1 'polypeptide(L)'
;MSTSMSLLRSEIHPDYTRIEEIINIFVSLGYTRFSMDDKIDVYILTIAMPITDDELVNSENLKKSTIIYIDLIENDEEMYYCPKTCKKYYSYLFFENVSSREIIILEFLHRYFELYPDDIFWDCDKFFYTKKYIDKIYSKTYDPNWLYISPDSF
;
A
#
# COMPACT_ATOMS: atom_id res chain seq x y z
N MET A 1 -3.97 9.03 14.90
CA MET A 1 -4.29 8.89 13.46
C MET A 1 -3.93 7.48 13.09
N SER A 2 -4.75 6.78 12.30
CA SER A 2 -4.46 5.39 11.91
C SER A 2 -3.07 5.34 11.29
N THR A 3 -2.21 4.49 11.85
CA THR A 3 -0.79 4.39 11.51
C THR A 3 -0.54 3.39 10.39
N SER A 4 -1.57 2.65 9.97
CA SER A 4 -1.40 1.53 9.06
C SER A 4 -2.61 1.37 8.16
N MET A 5 -2.40 0.85 6.95
CA MET A 5 -3.43 0.71 5.93
C MET A 5 -3.25 -0.55 5.12
N SER A 6 -4.35 -1.11 4.63
CA SER A 6 -4.32 -2.36 3.88
C SER A 6 -4.78 -2.18 2.45
N LEU A 7 -4.04 -2.77 1.52
CA LEU A 7 -4.54 -3.15 0.22
C LEU A 7 -5.21 -4.52 0.34
N LEU A 8 -6.46 -4.58 -0.08
CA LEU A 8 -7.36 -5.71 0.08
C LEU A 8 -7.64 -6.39 -1.26
N ARG A 9 -7.72 -7.72 -1.23
CA ARG A 9 -7.94 -8.58 -2.41
C ARG A 9 -9.07 -9.55 -2.18
N SER A 10 -9.85 -9.88 -3.21
CA SER A 10 -10.95 -10.82 -3.07
C SER A 10 -10.50 -12.26 -2.81
N GLU A 11 -9.28 -12.60 -3.24
CA GLU A 11 -8.66 -13.93 -3.13
C GLU A 11 -7.15 -13.75 -2.95
N ILE A 12 -6.52 -14.56 -2.07
CA ILE A 12 -5.06 -14.57 -1.87
C ILE A 12 -4.51 -15.94 -2.22
N HIS A 13 -3.64 -15.93 -3.22
CA HIS A 13 -2.83 -17.07 -3.60
C HIS A 13 -1.37 -16.62 -3.64
N PRO A 14 -0.42 -17.40 -3.09
CA PRO A 14 0.99 -17.11 -3.23
C PRO A 14 1.35 -17.01 -4.73
N ASP A 15 1.71 -15.81 -5.18
CA ASP A 15 2.12 -15.54 -6.56
C ASP A 15 3.35 -14.63 -6.55
N TYR A 16 4.51 -15.23 -6.84
CA TYR A 16 5.79 -14.53 -6.92
C TYR A 16 5.81 -13.46 -8.02
N THR A 17 5.06 -13.65 -9.10
CA THR A 17 4.96 -12.67 -10.20
C THR A 17 4.47 -11.33 -9.69
N ARG A 18 3.47 -11.34 -8.80
CA ARG A 18 2.88 -10.13 -8.26
C ARG A 18 3.81 -9.40 -7.30
N ILE A 19 4.62 -10.13 -6.53
CA ILE A 19 5.64 -9.53 -5.67
C ILE A 19 6.68 -8.79 -6.53
N GLU A 20 7.12 -9.39 -7.64
CA GLU A 20 8.02 -8.72 -8.60
C GLU A 20 7.38 -7.46 -9.18
N GLU A 21 6.10 -7.49 -9.54
CA GLU A 21 5.38 -6.30 -10.03
C GLU A 21 5.27 -5.19 -8.98
N ILE A 22 5.00 -5.54 -7.73
CA ILE A 22 4.99 -4.59 -6.59
C ILE A 22 6.36 -3.91 -6.48
N ILE A 23 7.44 -4.69 -6.48
CA ILE A 23 8.82 -4.15 -6.43
C ILE A 23 9.08 -3.27 -7.66
N ASN A 24 8.68 -3.71 -8.86
CA ASN A 24 8.89 -2.97 -10.10
C ASN A 24 8.15 -1.62 -10.11
N ILE A 25 6.96 -1.54 -9.51
CA ILE A 25 6.25 -0.26 -9.32
C ILE A 25 7.12 0.69 -8.50
N PHE A 26 7.62 0.25 -7.34
CA PHE A 26 8.47 1.08 -6.49
C PHE A 26 9.79 1.48 -7.16
N VAL A 27 10.44 0.55 -7.86
CA VAL A 27 11.66 0.84 -8.64
C VAL A 27 11.37 1.91 -9.69
N SER A 28 10.22 1.84 -10.38
CA SER A 28 9.80 2.85 -11.36
C SER A 28 9.52 4.24 -10.76
N LEU A 29 9.29 4.31 -9.44
CA LEU A 29 9.16 5.54 -8.66
C LEU A 29 10.50 6.01 -8.06
N GLY A 30 11.60 5.31 -8.33
CA GLY A 30 12.94 5.65 -7.85
C GLY A 30 13.35 4.99 -6.54
N TYR A 31 12.53 4.09 -5.98
CA TYR A 31 12.84 3.33 -4.78
C TYR A 31 13.58 2.05 -5.16
N THR A 32 14.91 2.16 -5.22
CA THR A 32 15.78 1.10 -5.75
C THR A 32 16.46 0.27 -4.67
N ARG A 33 16.34 0.66 -3.39
CA ARG A 33 16.86 -0.10 -2.27
C ARG A 33 15.72 -0.88 -1.64
N PHE A 34 15.81 -2.20 -1.63
CA PHE A 34 14.81 -3.03 -0.97
C PHE A 34 15.43 -4.28 -0.35
N SER A 35 14.74 -4.81 0.66
CA SER A 35 15.06 -6.08 1.30
C SER A 35 13.76 -6.79 1.64
N MET A 36 13.77 -8.12 1.55
CA MET A 36 12.63 -8.95 1.89
C MET A 36 13.03 -9.95 2.96
N ASP A 37 12.23 -10.07 4.01
CA ASP A 37 12.37 -11.08 5.06
C ASP A 37 11.20 -12.07 4.97
N ASP A 38 11.54 -13.36 4.93
CA ASP A 38 10.60 -14.46 4.83
C ASP A 38 10.15 -14.90 6.23
N LYS A 39 8.85 -14.80 6.49
CA LYS A 39 8.17 -15.39 7.63
C LYS A 39 7.14 -16.39 7.12
N ILE A 40 6.76 -17.31 8.01
CA ILE A 40 5.91 -18.48 7.69
C ILE A 40 4.74 -18.15 6.75
N ASP A 41 3.97 -17.11 7.05
CA ASP A 41 2.75 -16.75 6.30
C ASP A 41 2.78 -15.33 5.71
N VAL A 42 3.91 -14.62 5.82
CA VAL A 42 4.02 -13.20 5.43
C VAL A 42 5.43 -12.86 4.95
N TYR A 43 5.55 -12.07 3.88
CA TYR A 43 6.80 -11.41 3.54
C TYR A 43 6.84 -9.99 4.12
N ILE A 44 7.96 -9.62 4.72
CA ILE A 44 8.22 -8.23 5.13
C ILE A 44 9.11 -7.58 4.07
N LEU A 45 8.53 -6.70 3.27
CA LEU A 45 9.23 -5.91 2.26
C LEU A 45 9.56 -4.52 2.82
N THR A 46 10.85 -4.24 2.96
CA THR A 46 11.33 -2.86 3.20
C THR A 46 11.78 -2.27 1.87
N ILE A 47 11.29 -1.07 1.53
CA ILE A 47 11.67 -0.37 0.30
C ILE A 47 12.03 1.09 0.58
N ALA A 48 13.05 1.61 -0.08
CA ALA A 48 13.61 2.93 0.18
C ALA A 48 14.21 3.56 -1.09
N MET A 49 14.24 4.89 -1.10
CA MET A 49 15.08 5.65 -2.03
C MET A 49 16.56 5.30 -1.85
N PRO A 50 17.43 5.56 -2.85
CA PRO A 50 18.87 5.42 -2.69
C PRO A 50 19.38 6.39 -1.61
N ILE A 51 19.56 5.86 -0.40
CA ILE A 51 20.13 6.51 0.78
C ILE A 51 21.24 5.62 1.35
N THR A 52 22.26 6.23 1.92
CA THR A 52 23.35 5.48 2.58
C THR A 52 22.88 4.86 3.90
N ASP A 53 23.61 3.86 4.40
CA ASP A 53 23.28 3.22 5.69
C ASP A 53 23.31 4.24 6.84
N ASP A 54 24.27 5.16 6.82
CA ASP A 54 24.42 6.23 7.80
C ASP A 54 23.26 7.23 7.75
N GLU A 55 22.68 7.45 6.56
CA GLU A 55 21.52 8.33 6.37
C GLU A 55 20.22 7.73 6.90
N LEU A 56 20.08 6.39 6.91
CA LEU A 56 18.85 5.68 7.27
C LEU A 56 18.49 5.82 8.76
N VAL A 57 19.47 6.14 9.60
CA VAL A 57 19.31 6.37 11.05
C VAL A 57 18.65 7.73 11.34
N ASN A 58 18.58 8.63 10.36
CA ASN A 58 17.92 9.92 10.48
C ASN A 58 16.39 9.78 10.32
N SER A 59 15.61 10.29 11.28
CA SER A 59 14.14 10.24 11.27
C SER A 59 13.51 10.93 10.05
N GLU A 60 14.17 11.90 9.42
CA GLU A 60 13.71 12.49 8.17
C GLU A 60 13.89 11.56 6.96
N ASN A 61 14.94 10.73 6.97
CA ASN A 61 15.18 9.75 5.90
C ASN A 61 14.30 8.50 6.04
N LEU A 62 13.76 8.21 7.23
CA LEU A 62 12.71 7.20 7.39
C LEU A 62 11.46 7.52 6.57
N LYS A 63 11.20 8.79 6.23
CA LYS A 63 10.09 9.19 5.34
C LYS A 63 10.35 8.83 3.87
N LYS A 64 11.59 8.49 3.51
CA LYS A 64 12.00 8.04 2.18
C LYS A 64 12.00 6.51 2.06
N SER A 65 11.46 5.82 3.06
CA SER A 65 11.27 4.37 3.06
C SER A 65 9.85 4.01 3.47
N THR A 66 9.41 2.79 3.15
CA THR A 66 8.17 2.21 3.68
C THR A 66 8.39 0.72 3.96
N ILE A 67 7.62 0.19 4.90
CA ILE A 67 7.61 -1.23 5.27
C ILE A 67 6.22 -1.75 4.90
N ILE A 68 6.21 -2.84 4.15
CA ILE A 68 5.01 -3.48 3.61
C ILE A 68 5.04 -4.93 4.04
N TYR A 69 3.99 -5.38 4.69
CA TYR A 69 3.75 -6.79 4.98
C TYR A 69 2.89 -7.35 3.85
N ILE A 70 3.32 -8.46 3.27
CA ILE A 70 2.67 -9.11 2.13
C ILE A 70 2.14 -10.45 2.62
N ASP A 71 0.83 -10.55 2.80
CA ASP A 71 0.17 -11.76 3.26
C ASP A 71 0.17 -12.82 2.16
N LEU A 72 0.57 -14.04 2.51
CA LEU A 72 0.70 -15.16 1.56
C LEU A 72 -0.50 -16.09 1.55
N ILE A 73 -1.33 -16.02 2.60
CA ILE A 73 -2.50 -16.86 2.79
C ILE A 73 -3.71 -15.99 3.16
N GLU A 74 -4.89 -16.51 2.87
CA GLU A 74 -6.12 -15.89 3.35
C GLU A 74 -6.22 -16.06 4.86
N ASN A 75 -6.32 -14.93 5.57
CA ASN A 75 -6.60 -14.91 7.01
C ASN A 75 -8.04 -14.47 7.24
N ASP A 76 -8.90 -15.39 7.67
CA ASP A 76 -10.32 -15.09 7.95
C ASP A 76 -10.50 -14.08 9.09
N GLU A 77 -9.52 -13.93 10.00
CA GLU A 77 -9.53 -12.89 11.03
C GLU A 77 -9.31 -11.48 10.44
N GLU A 78 -8.72 -11.40 9.25
CA GLU A 78 -8.45 -10.17 8.49
C GLU A 78 -9.29 -10.11 7.20
N MET A 79 -10.50 -10.69 7.25
CA MET A 79 -11.48 -10.64 6.19
C MET A 79 -12.45 -9.46 6.39
N TYR A 80 -12.56 -8.63 5.36
CA TYR A 80 -13.34 -7.41 5.36
C TYR A 80 -14.44 -7.47 4.30
N TYR A 81 -15.66 -7.14 4.72
CA TYR A 81 -16.76 -6.95 3.79
C TYR A 81 -16.77 -5.50 3.30
N CYS A 82 -16.58 -5.28 2.00
CA CYS A 82 -16.71 -3.96 1.40
C CYS A 82 -18.17 -3.71 0.97
N PRO A 83 -18.92 -2.79 1.61
CA PRO A 83 -20.31 -2.54 1.24
C PRO A 83 -20.46 -1.96 -0.17
N LYS A 84 -19.42 -1.27 -0.68
CA LYS A 84 -19.46 -0.63 -2.01
C LYS A 84 -19.42 -1.65 -3.15
N THR A 85 -18.75 -2.79 -2.96
CA THR A 85 -18.63 -3.84 -3.98
C THR A 85 -19.44 -5.09 -3.65
N CYS A 86 -20.02 -5.16 -2.45
CA CYS A 86 -20.76 -6.32 -1.94
C CYS A 86 -19.94 -7.62 -1.97
N LYS A 87 -18.61 -7.52 -1.80
CA LYS A 87 -17.67 -8.64 -1.82
C LYS A 87 -16.87 -8.69 -0.52
N LYS A 88 -16.37 -9.89 -0.21
CA LYS A 88 -15.35 -10.10 0.81
C LYS A 88 -13.97 -9.87 0.22
N TYR A 89 -13.09 -9.31 1.03
CA TYR A 89 -11.68 -9.14 0.72
C TYR A 89 -10.84 -9.54 1.92
N TYR A 90 -9.60 -9.90 1.67
CA TYR A 90 -8.58 -10.25 2.64
C TYR A 90 -7.46 -9.21 2.58
N SER A 91 -6.84 -8.90 3.72
CA SER A 91 -5.60 -8.10 3.74
C SER A 91 -4.53 -8.78 2.90
N TYR A 92 -3.92 -8.04 1.98
CA TYR A 92 -2.82 -8.54 1.15
C TYR A 92 -1.55 -7.72 1.33
N LEU A 93 -1.64 -6.38 1.24
CA LEU A 93 -0.51 -5.52 1.56
C LEU A 93 -0.85 -4.65 2.75
N PHE A 94 -0.10 -4.76 3.83
CA PHE A 94 -0.25 -3.87 4.98
C PHE A 94 0.92 -2.88 5.03
N PHE A 95 0.61 -1.60 4.88
CA PHE A 95 1.55 -0.50 4.95
C PHE A 95 1.69 -0.03 6.39
N GLU A 96 2.91 -0.07 6.92
CA GLU A 96 3.22 0.50 8.22
C GLU A 96 3.59 1.98 8.16
N ASN A 97 3.21 2.69 9.21
CA ASN A 97 3.56 4.09 9.46
C ASN A 97 3.22 5.00 8.27
N VAL A 98 2.00 4.92 7.74
CA VAL A 98 1.58 5.66 6.52
C VAL A 98 1.73 7.18 6.62
N SER A 99 1.76 7.74 7.85
CA SER A 99 1.99 9.16 8.07
C SER A 99 3.36 9.62 7.55
N SER A 100 3.36 10.75 6.83
CA SER A 100 4.50 11.27 6.06
C SER A 100 4.95 10.42 4.87
N ARG A 101 4.18 9.39 4.49
CA ARG A 101 4.41 8.52 3.32
C ARG A 101 3.26 8.57 2.32
N GLU A 102 2.34 9.52 2.49
CA GLU A 102 1.08 9.61 1.76
C GLU A 102 1.29 9.78 0.25
N ILE A 103 2.33 10.50 -0.16
CA ILE A 103 2.67 10.67 -1.59
C ILE A 103 3.16 9.37 -2.22
N ILE A 104 4.02 8.63 -1.51
CA ILE A 104 4.60 7.36 -1.97
C ILE A 104 3.48 6.34 -2.16
N ILE A 105 2.59 6.27 -1.17
CA ILE A 105 1.43 5.37 -1.20
C ILE A 105 0.50 5.76 -2.35
N LEU A 106 0.22 7.05 -2.55
CA LEU A 106 -0.66 7.50 -3.63
C LEU A 106 -0.09 7.15 -5.01
N GLU A 107 1.21 7.41 -5.24
CA GLU A 107 1.89 7.09 -6.50
C GLU A 107 1.96 5.58 -6.75
N PHE A 108 2.22 4.79 -5.70
CA PHE A 108 2.17 3.34 -5.76
C PHE A 108 0.77 2.85 -6.15
N LEU A 109 -0.27 3.28 -5.43
CA LEU A 109 -1.65 2.84 -5.65
C LEU A 109 -2.13 3.18 -7.06
N HIS A 110 -1.79 4.38 -7.56
CA HIS A 110 -2.16 4.78 -8.91
C HIS A 110 -1.57 3.83 -9.98
N ARG A 111 -0.32 3.40 -9.83
CA ARG A 111 0.29 2.41 -10.75
C ARG A 111 -0.22 0.99 -10.50
N TYR A 112 -0.40 0.61 -9.25
CA TYR A 112 -0.88 -0.72 -8.87
C TYR A 112 -2.29 -0.98 -9.41
N PHE A 113 -3.20 -0.02 -9.30
CA PHE A 113 -4.57 -0.18 -9.79
C PHE A 113 -4.71 -0.17 -11.31
N GLU A 114 -3.69 0.21 -12.07
CA GLU A 114 -3.66 -0.06 -13.53
C GLU A 114 -3.51 -1.55 -13.84
N LEU A 115 -2.77 -2.29 -13.00
CA LEU A 115 -2.61 -3.74 -13.12
C LEU A 115 -3.79 -4.48 -12.48
N TYR A 116 -4.31 -3.97 -11.36
CA TYR A 116 -5.26 -4.66 -10.51
C TYR A 116 -6.46 -3.77 -10.13
N PRO A 117 -7.32 -3.42 -11.10
CA PRO A 117 -8.38 -2.42 -10.91
C PRO A 117 -9.50 -2.82 -9.93
N ASP A 118 -9.66 -4.12 -9.66
CA ASP A 118 -10.70 -4.67 -8.80
C ASP A 118 -10.29 -4.75 -7.31
N ASP A 119 -9.01 -4.57 -7.02
CA ASP A 119 -8.50 -4.50 -5.65
C ASP A 119 -8.96 -3.19 -4.97
N ILE A 120 -8.95 -3.17 -3.64
CA ILE A 120 -9.41 -2.02 -2.86
C ILE A 120 -8.37 -1.65 -1.82
N PHE A 121 -8.10 -0.36 -1.67
CA PHE A 121 -7.28 0.14 -0.57
C PHE A 121 -8.18 0.63 0.57
N TRP A 122 -7.80 0.36 1.81
CA TRP A 122 -8.63 0.60 2.99
C TRP A 122 -7.79 1.19 4.13
N ASP A 123 -8.30 2.28 4.74
CA ASP A 123 -7.61 3.00 5.81
C ASP A 123 -7.73 2.38 7.22
N CYS A 124 -8.00 1.08 7.26
CA CYS A 124 -8.20 0.26 8.45
C CYS A 124 -9.36 0.64 9.38
N ASP A 125 -10.12 1.71 9.11
CA ASP A 125 -11.18 2.14 10.05
C ASP A 125 -12.39 2.86 9.41
N LYS A 126 -12.27 3.47 8.21
CA LYS A 126 -13.26 4.46 7.73
C LYS A 126 -13.58 4.40 6.24
N PHE A 127 -12.57 4.31 5.37
CA PHE A 127 -12.72 4.61 3.95
C PHE A 127 -12.16 3.51 3.06
N PHE A 128 -12.97 3.11 2.07
CA PHE A 128 -12.55 2.25 0.97
C PHE A 128 -12.27 3.10 -0.27
N TYR A 129 -11.09 2.91 -0.84
CA TYR A 129 -10.58 3.55 -2.05
C TYR A 129 -10.48 2.50 -3.16
N THR A 130 -11.29 2.66 -4.19
CA THR A 130 -11.18 1.92 -5.44
C THR A 130 -10.27 2.66 -6.40
N LYS A 131 -9.89 2.03 -7.52
CA LYS A 131 -9.18 2.70 -8.63
C LYS A 131 -9.76 4.06 -8.96
N LYS A 132 -11.08 4.15 -9.15
CA LYS A 132 -11.78 5.40 -9.49
C LYS A 132 -11.51 6.53 -8.48
N TYR A 133 -11.43 6.22 -7.20
CA TYR A 133 -11.12 7.22 -6.17
C TYR A 133 -9.65 7.64 -6.25
N ILE A 134 -8.72 6.69 -6.40
CA ILE A 134 -7.30 7.00 -6.55
C ILE A 134 -7.03 7.83 -7.80
N ASP A 135 -7.58 7.46 -8.96
CA ASP A 135 -7.46 8.24 -10.20
C ASP A 135 -7.94 9.68 -9.99
N LYS A 136 -9.08 9.85 -9.30
CA LYS A 136 -9.65 11.17 -9.01
C LYS A 136 -8.74 11.99 -8.11
N ILE A 137 -8.22 11.41 -7.04
CA ILE A 137 -7.30 12.08 -6.10
C ILE A 137 -6.00 12.44 -6.83
N TYR A 138 -5.44 11.52 -7.60
CA TYR A 138 -4.20 11.70 -8.36
C TYR A 138 -4.32 12.78 -9.44
N SER A 139 -5.50 12.95 -10.05
CA SER A 139 -5.74 13.97 -11.09
C SER A 139 -5.75 15.42 -10.58
N LYS A 140 -5.79 15.62 -9.25
CA LYS A 140 -5.83 16.93 -8.61
C LYS A 140 -4.46 17.35 -8.09
N THR A 141 -4.34 18.61 -7.68
CA THR A 141 -3.19 19.05 -6.88
C THR A 141 -3.09 18.18 -5.62
N TYR A 142 -1.90 17.63 -5.37
CA TYR A 142 -1.64 16.77 -4.23
C TYR A 142 -2.03 17.43 -2.91
N ASP A 143 -2.87 16.74 -2.13
CA ASP A 143 -3.26 17.12 -0.77
C ASP A 143 -2.76 16.05 0.20
N PRO A 144 -1.83 16.35 1.13
CA PRO A 144 -1.32 15.37 2.09
C PRO A 144 -2.39 14.82 3.03
N ASN A 145 -3.58 15.43 3.08
CA ASN A 145 -4.71 14.94 3.86
C ASN A 145 -5.62 13.97 3.12
N TRP A 146 -5.32 13.63 1.86
CA TRP A 146 -6.16 12.76 1.03
C TRP A 146 -6.52 11.43 1.70
N LEU A 147 -5.61 10.96 2.54
CA LEU A 147 -5.70 9.70 3.26
C LEU A 147 -6.54 9.78 4.55
N TYR A 148 -6.79 10.98 5.06
CA TYR A 148 -7.41 11.22 6.38
C TYR A 148 -8.83 11.81 6.30
N ILE A 149 -9.30 12.11 5.09
CA ILE A 149 -10.65 12.63 4.84
C ILE A 149 -11.40 11.71 3.90
N SER A 150 -12.74 11.80 3.88
CA SER A 150 -13.54 10.96 3.00
C SER A 150 -13.14 11.14 1.54
N PRO A 151 -12.96 10.04 0.77
CA PRO A 151 -12.66 10.14 -0.66
C PRO A 151 -13.79 10.78 -1.46
N ASP A 152 -15.01 10.84 -0.93
CA ASP A 152 -16.15 11.55 -1.53
C ASP A 152 -16.02 13.08 -1.42
N SER A 153 -15.09 13.58 -0.60
CA SER A 153 -14.78 15.02 -0.46
C SER A 153 -13.90 15.55 -1.58
N PHE A 154 -13.21 14.67 -2.32
CA PHE A 154 -12.51 15.01 -3.55
C PHE A 154 -13.46 14.82 -4.73
#